data_AF-A0A8I2YFS7-F1
#
_entry.id   AF-A0A8I2YFS7-F1
#
_cell.length_a   1.000
_cell.length_b   1.000
_cell.length_c   1.000
_cell.angle_alpha   90.00
_cell.angle_beta   90.00
_cell.angle_gamma   90.00
#
_symmetry.space_group_name_H-M   'P 1'
#
loop_
_entity.id
_entity.type
_entity.pdbx_description
1 polymer ?
#
loop_
_entity_poly.entity_id
_entity_poly.type
_entity_poly.pdbx_seq_one_letter_code
_entity_poly.pdbx_strand_id
1 'polypeptide(L)'
;MVNSINGDDQQDGSYSGDEVQASHARAKRRIVALELELDTLKASSKKPRQSHTTVNRGRAIRRLVSLYNNVEDLIAEYDRRQEFATGNAERESDSEEIESTRDQHRLYSSFEELLEFLPWLKKEILHSEADEFDDICKQLRKGADGARGDDTANLKPEIVVWLTDLFHPVEPPLRTTTKDDRGLVHDVTGRLICPAEYNWDLQS
;
A
#
# COMPACT_ATOMS: atom_id res chain seq x y z
N MET A 1 61.09 38.53 -9.41
CA MET A 1 61.08 37.44 -8.41
C MET A 1 59.69 37.39 -7.80
N VAL A 2 59.00 36.23 -7.97
CA VAL A 2 57.95 35.67 -7.08
C VAL A 2 56.61 36.43 -7.07
N ASN A 3 55.41 35.86 -7.23
CA ASN A 3 54.93 34.53 -7.60
C ASN A 3 53.45 34.66 -8.05
N SER A 4 53.00 33.76 -8.93
CA SER A 4 51.59 33.39 -9.10
C SER A 4 51.00 32.86 -7.79
N ILE A 5 49.69 33.00 -7.61
CA ILE A 5 48.79 31.92 -7.11
C ILE A 5 47.38 32.24 -7.64
N ASN A 6 46.90 31.37 -8.53
CA ASN A 6 45.50 31.19 -8.84
C ASN A 6 44.81 30.60 -7.60
N GLY A 7 43.68 31.17 -7.20
CA GLY A 7 42.75 30.54 -6.28
C GLY A 7 41.57 30.00 -7.08
N ASP A 8 41.69 28.76 -7.55
CA ASP A 8 40.55 27.96 -8.00
C ASP A 8 39.75 27.57 -6.75
N ASP A 9 38.62 28.23 -6.51
CA ASP A 9 37.59 27.76 -5.59
C ASP A 9 36.83 26.61 -6.28
N GLN A 10 37.40 25.41 -6.23
CA GLN A 10 36.66 24.18 -6.44
C GLN A 10 35.80 23.91 -5.20
N GLN A 11 34.53 24.33 -5.26
CA GLN A 11 33.49 23.78 -4.40
C GLN A 11 33.23 22.33 -4.82
N ASP A 12 33.83 21.42 -4.07
CA ASP A 12 33.68 19.98 -4.22
C ASP A 12 32.26 19.57 -3.80
N GLY A 13 31.42 19.27 -4.79
CA GLY A 13 30.05 18.78 -4.63
C GLY A 13 30.02 17.32 -4.19
N SER A 14 30.45 17.06 -2.95
CA SER A 14 30.38 15.73 -2.35
C SER A 14 28.92 15.36 -2.05
N TYR A 15 28.29 14.62 -2.95
CA TYR A 15 27.06 13.87 -2.67
C TYR A 15 27.29 12.96 -1.46
N SER A 16 26.39 13.00 -0.47
CA SER A 16 26.51 12.16 0.72
C SER A 16 26.41 10.67 0.34
N GLY A 17 27.22 9.80 0.97
CA GLY A 17 27.23 8.36 0.65
C GLY A 17 25.86 7.68 0.78
N ASP A 18 25.01 8.20 1.68
CA ASP A 18 23.64 7.74 1.88
C ASP A 18 22.73 8.04 0.69
N GLU A 19 22.91 9.19 0.03
CA GLU A 19 22.11 9.59 -1.13
C GLU A 19 22.45 8.77 -2.37
N VAL A 20 23.74 8.47 -2.56
CA VAL A 20 24.22 7.57 -3.61
C VAL A 20 23.66 6.16 -3.40
N GLN A 21 23.69 5.65 -2.17
CA GLN A 21 23.15 4.33 -1.85
C GLN A 21 21.64 4.27 -2.06
N ALA A 22 20.89 5.28 -1.63
CA ALA A 22 19.45 5.37 -1.83
C ALA A 22 19.09 5.43 -3.32
N SER A 23 19.85 6.20 -4.12
CA SER A 23 19.69 6.28 -5.57
C SER A 23 19.92 4.92 -6.24
N HIS A 24 20.98 4.23 -5.85
CA HIS A 24 21.29 2.88 -6.34
C HIS A 24 20.20 1.86 -5.97
N ALA A 25 19.66 1.91 -4.75
CA ALA A 25 18.57 1.05 -4.31
C ALA A 25 17.29 1.27 -5.15
N ARG A 26 16.92 2.53 -5.44
CA ARG A 26 15.81 2.88 -6.34
C ARG A 26 16.03 2.35 -7.75
N ALA A 27 17.20 2.61 -8.33
CA ALA A 27 17.53 2.17 -9.69
C ALA A 27 17.45 0.63 -9.81
N LYS A 28 17.96 -0.11 -8.81
CA LYS A 28 17.86 -1.57 -8.78
C LYS A 28 16.41 -2.06 -8.72
N ARG A 29 15.57 -1.45 -7.87
CA ARG A 29 14.13 -1.79 -7.82
C ARG A 29 13.45 -1.55 -9.17
N ARG A 30 13.78 -0.44 -9.83
CA ARG A 30 13.23 -0.12 -11.16
C ARG A 30 13.65 -1.15 -12.21
N ILE A 31 14.91 -1.59 -12.20
CA ILE A 31 15.42 -2.64 -13.09
C ILE A 31 14.63 -3.94 -12.85
N VAL A 32 14.48 -4.38 -11.59
CA VAL A 32 13.73 -5.60 -11.26
C VAL A 32 12.27 -5.50 -11.69
N ALA A 33 11.62 -4.35 -11.51
CA ALA A 33 10.23 -4.16 -11.95
C ALA A 33 10.09 -4.27 -13.49
N LEU A 34 11.02 -3.68 -14.23
CA LEU A 34 11.05 -3.76 -15.69
C LEU A 34 11.41 -5.17 -16.19
N GLU A 35 12.34 -5.86 -15.52
CA GLU A 35 12.67 -7.26 -15.81
C GLU A 35 11.48 -8.18 -15.55
N LEU A 36 10.73 -7.96 -14.47
CA LEU A 36 9.50 -8.69 -14.18
C LEU A 36 8.46 -8.43 -15.28
N GLU A 37 8.25 -7.17 -15.70
CA GLU A 37 7.35 -6.84 -16.80
C GLU A 37 7.75 -7.59 -18.08
N LEU A 38 9.04 -7.60 -18.43
CA LEU A 38 9.57 -8.37 -19.56
C LEU A 38 9.38 -9.88 -19.40
N ASP A 39 9.57 -10.43 -18.20
CA ASP A 39 9.36 -11.85 -17.90
C ASP A 39 7.88 -12.24 -17.94
N THR A 40 6.96 -11.37 -17.47
CA THR A 40 5.51 -11.60 -17.61
C THR A 40 5.09 -11.62 -19.08
N LEU A 41 5.72 -10.79 -19.92
CA LEU A 41 5.52 -10.82 -21.36
C LEU A 41 6.17 -12.04 -22.04
N LYS A 42 7.14 -12.70 -21.40
CA LYS A 42 7.89 -13.85 -21.95
C LYS A 42 7.56 -15.21 -21.31
N ALA A 43 6.68 -15.26 -20.32
CA ALA A 43 6.18 -16.46 -19.64
C ALA A 43 7.25 -17.48 -19.19
N SER A 44 7.82 -17.27 -18.00
CA SER A 44 8.34 -18.35 -17.13
C SER A 44 8.47 -17.84 -15.69
N SER A 45 8.16 -18.68 -14.69
CA SER A 45 8.19 -18.27 -13.28
C SER A 45 9.27 -19.02 -12.49
N LYS A 46 10.07 -18.28 -11.71
CA LYS A 46 11.10 -18.81 -10.79
C LYS A 46 10.54 -19.00 -9.36
N LYS A 47 11.11 -19.96 -8.63
CA LYS A 47 10.72 -20.32 -7.24
C LYS A 47 11.37 -19.41 -6.17
N PRO A 48 10.70 -19.14 -5.04
CA PRO A 48 11.23 -18.26 -4.00
C PRO A 48 12.21 -18.94 -3.03
N ARG A 49 13.16 -18.14 -2.50
CA ARG A 49 14.02 -18.46 -1.35
C ARG A 49 13.30 -18.11 -0.03
N GLN A 50 13.70 -18.76 1.05
CA GLN A 50 13.12 -18.60 2.39
C GLN A 50 13.84 -17.46 3.15
N SER A 51 13.09 -16.46 3.61
CA SER A 51 13.59 -15.35 4.45
C SER A 51 12.78 -15.26 5.76
N HIS A 52 13.23 -14.41 6.70
CA HIS A 52 12.51 -14.13 7.95
C HIS A 52 11.13 -13.51 7.68
N THR A 53 10.10 -13.97 8.40
CA THR A 53 8.73 -13.64 8.02
C THR A 53 8.28 -12.25 8.51
N THR A 54 7.98 -11.33 7.58
CA THR A 54 7.38 -10.01 7.85
C THR A 54 5.88 -10.00 7.62
N VAL A 55 5.29 -11.14 7.24
CA VAL A 55 3.85 -11.31 6.95
C VAL A 55 2.95 -10.68 8.02
N ASN A 56 3.19 -10.94 9.30
CA ASN A 56 2.33 -10.40 10.36
C ASN A 56 2.38 -8.87 10.46
N ARG A 57 3.48 -8.25 10.06
CA ARG A 57 3.64 -6.78 10.04
C ARG A 57 2.78 -6.14 8.94
N GLY A 58 2.45 -6.87 7.88
CA GLY A 58 1.59 -6.40 6.81
C GLY A 58 0.11 -6.30 7.18
N ARG A 59 -0.34 -6.98 8.25
CA ARG A 59 -1.77 -7.06 8.60
C ARG A 59 -2.43 -5.71 8.89
N ALA A 60 -1.67 -4.74 9.37
CA ALA A 60 -2.18 -3.40 9.66
C ALA A 60 -2.47 -2.57 8.40
N ILE A 61 -1.83 -2.89 7.26
CA ILE A 61 -1.86 -2.05 6.05
C ILE A 61 -3.31 -1.88 5.54
N ARG A 62 -4.08 -2.97 5.41
CA ARG A 62 -5.48 -2.88 4.93
C ARG A 62 -6.43 -2.22 5.92
N ARG A 63 -6.02 -2.10 7.19
CA ARG A 63 -6.86 -1.56 8.27
C ARG A 63 -6.57 -0.08 8.55
N LEU A 64 -5.32 0.34 8.38
CA LEU A 64 -4.83 1.65 8.85
C LEU A 64 -4.23 2.53 7.75
N VAL A 65 -3.84 1.97 6.60
CA VAL A 65 -3.11 2.68 5.54
C VAL A 65 -3.93 2.77 4.26
N SER A 66 -4.17 1.62 3.62
CA SER A 66 -4.99 1.58 2.40
C SER A 66 -5.67 0.24 2.23
N LEU A 67 -6.99 0.30 2.03
CA LEU A 67 -7.84 -0.87 1.84
C LEU A 67 -7.56 -1.59 0.51
N TYR A 68 -7.11 -0.87 -0.53
CA TYR A 68 -7.05 -1.40 -1.90
C TYR A 68 -5.70 -1.25 -2.59
N ASN A 69 -4.88 -0.25 -2.27
CA ASN A 69 -3.61 -0.02 -2.96
C ASN A 69 -2.54 -1.02 -2.51
N ASN A 70 -1.72 -1.54 -3.43
CA ASN A 70 -0.65 -2.44 -3.04
C ASN A 70 0.51 -1.66 -2.44
N VAL A 71 1.29 -2.31 -1.56
CA VAL A 71 2.44 -1.67 -0.93
C VAL A 71 3.46 -1.22 -1.99
N GLU A 72 3.60 -1.99 -3.07
CA GLU A 72 4.46 -1.67 -4.20
C GLU A 72 4.02 -0.40 -4.93
N ASP A 73 2.71 -0.16 -5.08
CA ASP A 73 2.20 1.05 -5.73
C ASP A 73 2.53 2.30 -4.91
N LEU A 74 2.45 2.18 -3.58
CA LEU A 74 2.81 3.25 -2.65
C LEU A 74 4.31 3.59 -2.74
N ILE A 75 5.15 2.54 -2.79
CA ILE A 75 6.60 2.69 -2.90
C ILE A 75 7.00 3.24 -4.27
N ALA A 76 6.34 2.78 -5.35
CA ALA A 76 6.60 3.27 -6.70
C ALA A 76 6.26 4.76 -6.84
N GLU A 77 5.18 5.23 -6.21
CA GLU A 77 4.85 6.65 -6.16
C GLU A 77 5.88 7.45 -5.36
N TYR A 78 6.39 6.91 -4.24
CA TYR A 78 7.49 7.53 -3.51
C TYR A 78 8.76 7.63 -4.37
N ASP A 79 9.19 6.53 -5.00
CA ASP A 79 10.38 6.48 -5.84
C ASP A 79 10.24 7.47 -7.02
N ARG A 80 9.06 7.54 -7.65
CA ARG A 80 8.74 8.54 -8.69
C ARG A 80 9.00 9.97 -8.21
N ARG A 81 8.53 10.35 -7.02
CA ARG A 81 8.73 11.71 -6.49
C ARG A 81 10.20 11.99 -6.16
N GLN A 82 10.94 10.99 -5.68
CA GLN A 82 12.38 11.14 -5.45
C GLN A 82 13.12 11.39 -6.76
N GLU A 83 12.76 10.68 -7.84
CA GLU A 83 13.35 10.87 -9.16
C GLU A 83 13.11 12.28 -9.70
N PHE A 84 11.88 12.81 -9.58
CA PHE A 84 11.58 14.20 -9.96
C PHE A 84 12.36 15.23 -9.14
N ALA A 85 12.48 15.02 -7.83
CA ALA A 85 13.24 15.93 -6.96
C ALA A 85 14.73 15.98 -7.35
N THR A 86 15.34 14.83 -7.68
CA THR A 86 16.73 14.76 -8.13
C THR A 86 16.92 15.23 -9.57
N GLY A 87 15.98 14.92 -10.47
CA GLY A 87 16.06 15.29 -11.89
C GLY A 87 15.86 16.79 -12.15
N ASN A 88 15.11 17.48 -11.29
CA ASN A 88 14.97 18.93 -11.33
C ASN A 88 16.22 19.66 -10.83
N ALA A 89 17.11 19.01 -10.06
CA ALA A 89 18.39 19.61 -9.65
C ALA A 89 19.41 19.68 -10.81
N GLU A 90 19.23 18.89 -11.88
CA GLU A 90 20.15 18.81 -13.01
C GLU A 90 19.63 19.46 -14.31
N ARG A 91 18.35 19.87 -14.37
CA ARG A 91 17.74 20.49 -15.56
C ARG A 91 17.54 21.99 -15.39
N GLU A 92 18.00 22.76 -16.38
CA GLU A 92 17.70 24.19 -16.50
C GLU A 92 16.19 24.44 -16.57
N SER A 93 15.79 25.60 -16.02
CA SER A 93 14.48 26.11 -15.59
C SER A 93 13.26 26.02 -16.55
N ASP A 94 13.34 25.32 -17.68
CA ASP A 94 12.36 25.38 -18.78
C ASP A 94 11.52 24.10 -18.97
N SER A 95 11.59 23.15 -18.02
CA SER A 95 10.73 21.95 -18.04
C SER A 95 9.39 22.25 -17.38
N GLU A 96 8.27 22.02 -18.09
CA GLU A 96 6.93 22.08 -17.51
C GLU A 96 6.84 21.10 -16.32
N GLU A 97 6.58 21.63 -15.11
CA GLU A 97 6.30 20.80 -13.94
C GLU A 97 5.05 19.96 -14.24
N ILE A 98 5.24 18.66 -14.44
CA ILE A 98 4.12 17.73 -14.61
C ILE A 98 3.41 17.65 -13.26
N GLU A 99 2.27 18.35 -13.17
CA GLU A 99 1.44 18.36 -11.97
C GLU A 99 1.01 16.92 -11.63
N SER A 100 1.16 16.55 -10.35
CA SER A 100 0.79 15.21 -9.90
C SER A 100 -0.73 15.06 -9.90
N THR A 101 -1.23 13.91 -10.37
CA THR A 101 -2.67 13.64 -10.39
C THR A 101 -3.21 13.47 -8.96
N ARG A 102 -4.52 13.64 -8.79
CA ARG A 102 -5.20 13.39 -7.50
C ARG A 102 -4.90 12.00 -6.95
N ASP A 103 -4.82 10.99 -7.83
CA ASP A 103 -4.58 9.62 -7.39
C ASP A 103 -3.11 9.39 -6.99
N GLN A 104 -2.16 10.06 -7.65
CA GLN A 104 -0.75 10.09 -7.21
C GLN A 104 -0.59 10.76 -5.83
N HIS A 105 -1.33 11.85 -5.57
CA HIS A 105 -1.36 12.45 -4.23
C HIS A 105 -1.90 11.49 -3.17
N ARG A 106 -2.98 10.77 -3.46
CA ARG A 106 -3.54 9.76 -2.55
C ARG A 106 -2.57 8.62 -2.25
N LEU A 107 -1.89 8.11 -3.28
CA LEU A 107 -0.86 7.08 -3.13
C LEU A 107 0.29 7.58 -2.24
N TYR A 108 0.74 8.82 -2.45
CA TYR A 108 1.82 9.37 -1.64
C TYR A 108 1.41 9.61 -0.18
N SER A 109 0.21 10.14 0.08
CA SER A 109 -0.28 10.28 1.46
C SER A 109 -0.41 8.92 2.15
N SER A 110 -0.89 7.90 1.44
CA SER A 110 -0.92 6.52 1.96
C SER A 110 0.48 5.98 2.21
N PHE A 111 1.48 6.35 1.41
CA PHE A 111 2.88 6.01 1.67
C PHE A 111 3.42 6.69 2.93
N GLU A 112 3.06 7.94 3.20
CA GLU A 112 3.44 8.63 4.43
C GLU A 112 2.84 7.93 5.66
N GLU A 113 1.56 7.57 5.61
CA GLU A 113 0.90 6.77 6.64
C GLU A 113 1.58 5.40 6.81
N LEU A 114 1.97 4.74 5.69
CA LEU A 114 2.71 3.47 5.74
C LEU A 114 4.00 3.59 6.56
N LEU A 115 4.75 4.68 6.40
CA LEU A 115 5.98 4.91 7.16
C LEU A 115 5.73 5.29 8.62
N GLU A 116 4.59 5.91 8.93
CA GLU A 116 4.18 6.14 10.32
C GLU A 116 3.93 4.80 11.04
N PHE A 117 3.21 3.88 10.40
CA PHE A 117 2.89 2.57 10.98
C PHE A 117 4.03 1.55 10.90
N LEU A 118 4.93 1.67 9.91
CA LEU A 118 6.10 0.81 9.74
C LEU A 118 7.39 1.63 9.61
N PRO A 119 7.86 2.31 10.68
CA PRO A 119 9.03 3.21 10.58
C PRO A 119 10.31 2.52 10.10
N TRP A 120 10.48 1.23 10.42
CA TRP A 120 11.62 0.43 10.00
C TRP A 120 11.67 0.25 8.47
N LEU A 121 10.52 0.31 7.78
CA LEU A 121 10.44 0.10 6.34
C LEU A 121 11.19 1.20 5.58
N LYS A 122 11.30 2.41 6.14
CA LYS A 122 12.07 3.50 5.53
C LYS A 122 13.53 3.09 5.31
N LYS A 123 14.15 2.42 6.29
CA LYS A 123 15.52 1.93 6.16
C LYS A 123 15.63 0.89 5.04
N GLU A 124 14.66 -0.01 4.97
CA GLU A 124 14.65 -1.06 3.94
C GLU A 124 14.46 -0.47 2.53
N ILE A 125 13.59 0.53 2.38
CA ILE A 125 13.40 1.26 1.11
C ILE A 125 14.70 1.94 0.66
N LEU A 126 15.53 2.43 1.59
CA LEU A 126 16.73 3.18 1.24
C LEU A 126 17.96 2.28 1.02
N HIS A 127 18.03 1.13 1.70
CA HIS A 127 19.29 0.39 1.80
C HIS A 127 19.21 -1.07 1.37
N SER A 128 18.01 -1.66 1.24
CA SER A 128 17.90 -3.08 0.93
C SER A 128 18.08 -3.33 -0.57
N GLU A 129 18.64 -4.50 -0.87
CA GLU A 129 18.80 -4.97 -2.24
C GLU A 129 17.43 -5.25 -2.87
N ALA A 130 17.31 -5.09 -4.18
CA ALA A 130 16.00 -5.14 -4.84
C ALA A 130 15.27 -6.48 -4.63
N ASP A 131 15.98 -7.60 -4.71
CA ASP A 131 15.40 -8.94 -4.47
C ASP A 131 14.95 -9.14 -3.02
N GLU A 132 15.73 -8.63 -2.06
CA GLU A 132 15.39 -8.70 -0.63
C GLU A 132 14.17 -7.83 -0.31
N PHE A 133 14.14 -6.63 -0.88
CA PHE A 133 13.05 -5.71 -0.70
C PHE A 133 11.76 -6.17 -1.39
N ASP A 134 11.85 -6.79 -2.56
CA ASP A 134 10.71 -7.42 -3.24
C ASP A 134 10.10 -8.55 -2.38
N ASP A 135 10.93 -9.35 -1.72
CA ASP A 135 10.44 -10.36 -0.77
C ASP A 135 9.74 -9.73 0.44
N ILE A 136 10.28 -8.64 1.00
CA ILE A 136 9.61 -7.86 2.05
C ILE A 136 8.22 -7.39 1.58
N CYS A 137 8.13 -6.78 0.40
CA CYS A 137 6.87 -6.32 -0.19
C CYS A 137 5.86 -7.45 -0.38
N LYS A 138 6.29 -8.60 -0.92
CA LYS A 138 5.46 -9.80 -1.08
C LYS A 138 4.88 -10.28 0.24
N GLN A 139 5.70 -10.30 1.29
CA GLN A 139 5.27 -10.73 2.61
C GLN A 139 4.32 -9.73 3.26
N LEU A 140 4.59 -8.43 3.16
CA LEU A 140 3.69 -7.38 3.65
C LEU A 140 2.34 -7.45 2.95
N ARG A 141 2.30 -7.57 1.62
CA ARG A 141 1.06 -7.75 0.86
C ARG A 141 0.31 -9.01 1.29
N LYS A 142 1.00 -10.14 1.45
CA LYS A 142 0.39 -11.40 1.93
C LYS A 142 -0.28 -11.21 3.30
N GLY A 143 0.39 -10.51 4.21
CA GLY A 143 -0.17 -10.17 5.53
C GLY A 143 -1.39 -9.27 5.43
N ALA A 144 -1.28 -8.22 4.63
CA ALA A 144 -2.32 -7.24 4.39
C ALA A 144 -3.59 -7.92 3.84
N ASP A 145 -3.45 -8.70 2.77
CA ASP A 145 -4.57 -9.39 2.14
C ASP A 145 -5.14 -10.49 3.03
N GLY A 146 -4.30 -11.19 3.81
CA GLY A 146 -4.76 -12.13 4.83
C GLY A 146 -5.64 -11.47 5.90
N ALA A 147 -5.24 -10.30 6.41
CA ALA A 147 -6.05 -9.56 7.38
C ALA A 147 -7.40 -9.14 6.81
N ARG A 148 -7.43 -8.62 5.58
CA ARG A 148 -8.68 -8.27 4.89
C ARG A 148 -9.57 -9.50 4.66
N GLY A 149 -8.97 -10.63 4.30
CA GLY A 149 -9.65 -11.91 4.15
C GLY A 149 -10.31 -12.36 5.44
N ASP A 150 -9.57 -12.33 6.55
CA ASP A 150 -10.08 -12.67 7.89
C ASP A 150 -11.23 -11.74 8.30
N ASP A 151 -11.07 -10.43 8.12
CA ASP A 151 -12.09 -9.44 8.47
C ASP A 151 -13.39 -9.67 7.66
N THR A 152 -13.27 -9.95 6.36
CA THR A 152 -14.43 -10.22 5.48
C THR A 152 -15.10 -11.55 5.81
N ALA A 153 -14.31 -12.58 6.15
CA ALA A 153 -14.83 -13.90 6.50
C ALA A 153 -15.60 -13.87 7.83
N ASN A 154 -15.09 -13.12 8.82
CA ASN A 154 -15.67 -13.03 10.15
C ASN A 154 -16.88 -12.08 10.22
N LEU A 155 -17.03 -11.15 9.27
CA LEU A 155 -18.18 -10.23 9.25
C LEU A 155 -19.53 -10.95 9.22
N LYS A 156 -19.64 -12.08 8.51
CA LYS A 156 -20.89 -12.85 8.37
C LYS A 156 -21.42 -13.40 9.71
N PRO A 157 -20.64 -14.14 10.52
CA PRO A 157 -21.08 -14.60 11.84
C PRO A 157 -21.22 -13.45 12.85
N GLU A 158 -20.29 -12.48 12.87
CA GLU A 158 -20.32 -11.36 13.82
C GLU A 158 -21.58 -10.50 13.70
N ILE A 159 -22.03 -10.21 12.47
CA ILE A 159 -23.30 -9.47 12.25
C ILE A 159 -24.48 -10.22 12.86
N VAL A 160 -24.51 -11.55 12.83
CA VAL A 160 -25.63 -12.31 13.39
C VAL A 160 -25.64 -12.21 14.91
N VAL A 161 -24.49 -12.33 15.55
CA VAL A 161 -24.36 -12.13 17.00
C VAL A 161 -24.85 -10.73 17.37
N TRP A 162 -24.34 -9.72 16.67
CA TRP A 162 -24.70 -8.33 16.93
C TRP A 162 -26.21 -8.05 16.76
N LEU A 163 -26.83 -8.56 15.69
CA LEU A 163 -28.27 -8.41 15.48
C LEU A 163 -29.10 -9.19 16.51
N THR A 164 -28.64 -10.37 16.90
CA THR A 164 -29.31 -11.16 17.94
C THR A 164 -29.30 -10.42 19.26
N ASP A 165 -28.18 -9.78 19.62
CA ASP A 165 -28.05 -8.99 20.85
C ASP A 165 -28.92 -7.73 20.84
N LEU A 166 -29.04 -7.06 19.67
CA LEU A 166 -29.81 -5.82 19.54
C LEU A 166 -31.32 -6.02 19.47
N PHE A 167 -31.79 -7.09 18.83
CA PHE A 167 -33.19 -7.28 18.45
C PHE A 167 -33.83 -8.54 19.06
N HIS A 168 -33.30 -9.06 20.17
CA HIS A 168 -33.78 -10.30 20.78
C HIS A 168 -35.28 -10.25 21.20
N PRO A 169 -36.10 -11.27 20.86
CA PRO A 169 -35.77 -12.41 19.98
C PRO A 169 -35.85 -12.05 18.49
N VAL A 170 -34.87 -12.52 17.72
CA VAL A 170 -34.89 -12.45 16.25
C VAL A 170 -35.61 -13.69 15.71
N GLU A 171 -36.78 -13.49 15.10
CA GLU A 171 -37.59 -14.55 14.51
C GLU A 171 -37.76 -14.37 13.00
N PRO A 172 -37.47 -15.39 12.17
CA PRO A 172 -36.78 -16.64 12.52
C PRO A 172 -35.29 -16.42 12.90
N PRO A 173 -34.65 -17.31 13.69
CA PRO A 173 -33.25 -17.13 14.06
C PRO A 173 -32.32 -17.06 12.85
N LEU A 174 -31.44 -16.05 12.84
CA LEU A 174 -30.46 -15.87 11.78
C LEU A 174 -29.33 -16.91 11.89
N ARG A 175 -28.98 -17.55 10.78
CA ARG A 175 -27.88 -18.52 10.71
C ARG A 175 -26.54 -17.81 10.56
N THR A 176 -25.56 -18.11 11.42
CA THR A 176 -24.19 -17.55 11.32
C THR A 176 -23.39 -18.05 10.11
N THR A 177 -23.76 -19.21 9.57
CA THR A 177 -23.01 -19.92 8.51
C THR A 177 -23.46 -19.59 7.09
N THR A 178 -24.70 -19.13 6.89
CA THR A 178 -25.26 -18.77 5.58
C THR A 178 -25.92 -17.37 5.59
N LYS A 179 -26.15 -16.81 4.40
CA LYS A 179 -26.84 -15.54 4.16
C LYS A 179 -28.23 -15.69 3.55
N ASP A 180 -28.69 -16.92 3.28
CA ASP A 180 -29.92 -17.19 2.51
C ASP A 180 -31.17 -16.57 3.15
N ASP A 181 -31.26 -16.59 4.49
CA ASP A 181 -32.40 -16.10 5.26
C ASP A 181 -32.20 -14.64 5.74
N ARG A 182 -31.40 -13.84 5.03
CA ARG A 182 -31.06 -12.44 5.39
C ARG A 182 -31.46 -11.45 4.30
N GLY A 183 -31.40 -10.17 4.64
CA GLY A 183 -31.74 -9.07 3.73
C GLY A 183 -33.24 -8.84 3.70
N LEU A 184 -33.80 -8.57 2.52
CA LEU A 184 -35.22 -8.18 2.37
C LEU A 184 -36.22 -9.31 2.68
N VAL A 185 -35.77 -10.56 2.79
CA VAL A 185 -36.65 -11.71 3.08
C VAL A 185 -36.91 -11.93 4.58
N HIS A 186 -36.25 -11.15 5.45
CA HIS A 186 -36.33 -11.29 6.90
C HIS A 186 -36.57 -9.92 7.52
N ASP A 187 -37.56 -9.80 8.42
CA ASP A 187 -38.02 -8.51 8.95
C ASP A 187 -36.91 -7.66 9.58
N VAL A 188 -36.14 -8.24 10.51
CA VAL A 188 -35.04 -7.51 11.18
C VAL A 188 -34.00 -6.99 10.17
N THR A 189 -33.47 -7.86 9.30
CA THR A 189 -32.44 -7.44 8.34
C THR A 189 -32.99 -6.57 7.22
N GLY A 190 -34.22 -6.81 6.80
CA GLY A 190 -34.91 -6.11 5.73
C GLY A 190 -35.19 -4.67 6.13
N ARG A 191 -35.70 -4.47 7.34
CA ARG A 191 -35.90 -3.13 7.94
C ARG A 191 -34.62 -2.31 7.98
N LEU A 192 -33.48 -2.92 8.31
CA LEU A 192 -32.19 -2.24 8.41
C LEU A 192 -31.62 -1.79 7.06
N ILE A 193 -31.93 -2.51 5.98
CA ILE A 193 -31.48 -2.18 4.63
C ILE A 193 -32.56 -1.51 3.78
N CYS A 194 -33.75 -1.31 4.34
CA CYS A 194 -34.85 -0.62 3.70
C CYS A 194 -34.42 0.80 3.36
N PRO A 195 -34.56 1.25 2.09
CA PRO A 195 -34.25 2.64 1.74
C PRO A 195 -35.10 3.60 2.56
N ALA A 196 -34.56 4.78 2.86
CA ALA A 196 -35.20 5.75 3.75
C ALA A 196 -36.54 6.27 3.22
N GLU A 197 -36.76 6.18 1.90
CA GLU A 197 -38.00 6.56 1.23
C GLU A 197 -39.13 5.53 1.41
N TYR A 198 -38.82 4.33 1.89
CA TYR A 198 -39.78 3.24 2.08
C TYR A 198 -40.00 3.00 3.57
N ASN A 199 -41.27 2.96 3.98
CA ASN A 199 -41.63 2.56 5.33
C ASN A 199 -41.86 1.04 5.38
N TRP A 200 -40.89 0.33 5.97
CA TRP A 200 -40.97 -1.12 6.17
C TRP A 200 -42.25 -1.55 6.90
N ASP A 201 -42.66 -0.77 7.90
CA ASP A 201 -43.80 -1.08 8.78
C ASP A 201 -45.16 -0.91 8.06
N LEU A 202 -45.19 -0.38 6.83
CA LEU A 202 -46.40 -0.27 6.00
C LEU A 202 -46.54 -1.41 4.98
N GLN A 203 -45.51 -2.26 4.82
CA GLN A 203 -45.48 -3.33 3.82
C GLN A 203 -45.38 -4.75 4.41
N SER A 204 -45.14 -4.88 5.72
CA SER A 204 -45.10 -6.16 6.46
C SER A 204 -46.46 -6.58 7.00
#